data_AF-A0AAU9VWZ2-F1
#
_entry.id   AF-A0AAU9VWZ2-F1
#
_cell.length_a   1.000
_cell.length_b   1.000
_cell.length_c   1.000
_cell.angle_alpha   90.00
_cell.angle_beta   90.00
_cell.angle_gamma   90.00
#
_symmetry.space_group_name_H-M   'P 1'
#
loop_
_entity.id
_entity.type
_entity.pdbx_description
1 polymer ?
#
loop_
_entity_poly.entity_id
_entity_poly.type
_entity_poly.pdbx_seq_one_letter_code
_entity_poly.pdbx_strand_id
1 'polypeptide(L)'
;FNREPGRGSYTDLFYVKPYHRIAPYLVGIALGYMIHIKKKKESGKKTRCKIPRQVECLVSWFLGIALVVSAVYGVYTSYKEDGRPFNKAENIIYGTFRHFVWGLALAWVIYACNKGYGSLVNKFLSASYWIPLSRLTYGAYLLHAIVLIVYFGSLQHTTEYSDKNLAFYYVDVVAMSYAAAFILAIGVEFPTMQLENV
;
A
#
# COMPACT_ATOMS: atom_id res chain seq x y z
N PHE A 1 -10.40 23.05 10.86
CA PHE A 1 -11.71 22.44 10.58
C PHE A 1 -12.60 22.67 11.80
N ASN A 2 -13.59 23.56 11.73
CA ASN A 2 -14.59 23.67 12.80
C ASN A 2 -15.41 22.38 12.82
N ARG A 3 -15.46 21.70 13.96
CA ARG A 3 -16.32 20.53 14.18
C ARG A 3 -17.76 21.02 14.23
N GLU A 4 -18.51 20.86 13.15
CA GLU A 4 -19.96 21.00 13.18
C GLU A 4 -20.53 19.84 14.01
N PRO A 5 -21.37 20.13 15.03
CA PRO A 5 -21.96 19.08 15.87
C PRO A 5 -22.89 18.21 15.00
N GLY A 6 -22.55 16.94 14.83
CA GLY A 6 -23.31 15.97 14.03
C GLY A 6 -22.60 15.42 12.78
N ARG A 7 -21.44 15.99 12.40
CA ARG A 7 -20.61 15.44 11.31
C ARG A 7 -19.75 14.31 11.89
N GLY A 8 -19.97 13.06 11.44
CA GLY A 8 -19.17 11.90 11.86
C GLY A 8 -17.66 12.12 11.68
N SER A 9 -16.82 11.38 12.41
CA SER A 9 -15.37 11.53 12.30
C SER A 9 -14.91 11.23 10.87
N TYR A 10 -13.75 11.74 10.45
CA TYR A 10 -13.14 11.38 9.16
C TYR A 10 -13.07 9.85 9.00
N THR A 11 -12.81 9.16 10.10
CA THR A 11 -12.78 7.70 10.17
C THR A 11 -14.10 7.09 9.69
N ASP A 12 -15.23 7.57 10.19
CA ASP A 12 -16.57 7.04 9.91
C ASP A 12 -17.04 7.42 8.50
N LEU A 13 -16.70 8.63 8.05
CA LEU A 13 -17.16 9.16 6.78
C LEU A 13 -16.35 8.67 5.57
N PHE A 14 -15.05 8.41 5.74
CA PHE A 14 -14.14 8.12 4.63
C PHE A 14 -13.26 6.88 4.85
N TYR A 15 -12.72 6.68 6.05
CA TYR A 15 -11.69 5.65 6.28
C TYR A 15 -12.23 4.22 6.29
N VAL A 16 -13.36 4.01 6.99
CA VAL A 16 -13.98 2.68 7.18
C VAL A 16 -14.72 2.22 5.92
N LYS A 17 -15.16 3.18 5.09
CA LYS A 17 -15.97 2.91 3.90
C LYS A 17 -15.13 2.31 2.77
N PRO A 18 -15.34 1.03 2.39
CA PRO A 18 -14.45 0.31 1.48
C PRO A 18 -14.49 0.84 0.04
N TYR A 19 -15.60 1.46 -0.37
CA TYR A 19 -15.79 1.96 -1.73
C TYR A 19 -14.81 3.10 -2.11
N HIS A 20 -14.27 3.84 -1.14
CA HIS A 20 -13.22 4.84 -1.41
C HIS A 20 -11.88 4.21 -1.82
N ARG A 21 -11.73 2.89 -1.65
CA ARG A 21 -10.51 2.15 -1.99
C ARG A 21 -10.62 1.38 -3.31
N ILE A 22 -11.68 1.56 -4.09
CA ILE A 22 -11.89 0.84 -5.37
C ILE A 22 -10.84 1.19 -6.44
N ALA A 23 -10.35 2.43 -6.44
CA ALA A 23 -9.43 2.97 -7.45
C ALA A 23 -8.17 2.10 -7.68
N PRO A 24 -7.37 1.75 -6.65
CA PRO A 24 -6.20 0.88 -6.84
C PRO A 24 -6.56 -0.52 -7.37
N TYR A 25 -7.72 -1.08 -7.03
CA TYR A 25 -8.14 -2.38 -7.59
C TYR A 25 -8.39 -2.29 -9.10
N LEU A 26 -9.09 -1.25 -9.56
CA LEU A 26 -9.34 -1.03 -10.97
C LEU A 26 -8.03 -0.83 -11.76
N VAL A 27 -7.08 -0.08 -11.20
CA VAL A 27 -5.75 0.10 -11.79
C VAL A 27 -5.01 -1.23 -11.92
N GLY A 28 -5.07 -2.08 -10.89
CA GLY A 28 -4.48 -3.42 -10.92
C GLY A 28 -5.09 -4.32 -11.97
N ILE A 29 -6.43 -4.37 -12.08
CA ILE A 29 -7.16 -5.14 -13.09
C ILE A 29 -6.79 -4.67 -14.50
N ALA A 30 -6.79 -3.35 -14.73
CA ALA A 30 -6.44 -2.76 -16.02
C ALA A 30 -4.99 -3.11 -16.41
N LEU A 31 -4.04 -3.00 -15.48
CA LEU A 31 -2.65 -3.38 -15.71
C LEU A 31 -2.52 -4.86 -16.06
N GLY A 32 -3.16 -5.74 -15.28
CA GLY A 32 -3.14 -7.18 -15.53
C GLY A 32 -3.66 -7.53 -16.92
N TYR A 33 -4.76 -6.90 -17.33
CA TYR A 33 -5.33 -7.05 -18.67
C TYR A 33 -4.36 -6.56 -19.77
N MET A 34 -3.72 -5.41 -19.58
CA MET A 34 -2.72 -4.89 -20.52
C MET A 34 -1.51 -5.82 -20.66
N ILE A 35 -1.02 -6.40 -19.55
CA ILE A 35 0.08 -7.37 -19.56
C ILE A 35 -0.36 -8.63 -20.31
N HIS A 36 -1.58 -9.13 -20.07
CA HIS A 36 -2.11 -10.32 -20.72
C HIS A 36 -2.21 -10.16 -22.25
N ILE A 37 -2.77 -9.03 -22.73
CA ILE A 37 -2.84 -8.74 -24.17
C ILE A 37 -1.45 -8.65 -24.80
N LYS A 38 -0.50 -7.99 -24.12
CA LYS A 38 0.87 -7.83 -24.63
C LYS A 38 1.58 -9.19 -24.71
N LYS A 39 1.41 -10.07 -23.72
CA LYS A 39 1.96 -11.43 -23.74
C LYS A 39 1.40 -12.25 -24.91
N LYS A 40 0.10 -12.12 -25.20
CA LYS A 40 -0.57 -12.76 -26.36
C LYS A 40 -0.03 -12.24 -27.71
N LYS A 41 0.25 -10.93 -27.82
CA LYS A 41 0.82 -10.32 -29.05
C LYS A 41 2.31 -10.63 -29.26
N GLU A 42 3.10 -10.69 -28.20
CA GLU A 42 4.55 -11.00 -28.28
C GLU A 42 4.83 -12.44 -28.74
N SER A 43 3.87 -13.36 -28.59
CA SER A 43 3.95 -14.73 -29.13
C SER A 43 3.85 -14.79 -30.67
N GLY A 44 3.51 -13.69 -31.36
CA GLY A 44 3.34 -13.63 -32.82
C GLY A 44 4.22 -12.63 -33.56
N LYS A 45 4.76 -11.58 -32.90
CA LYS A 45 5.74 -10.65 -33.48
C LYS A 45 6.38 -9.79 -32.38
N LYS A 46 7.72 -9.73 -32.34
CA LYS A 46 8.46 -8.79 -31.47
C LYS A 46 8.24 -7.35 -31.97
N THR A 47 7.24 -6.64 -31.47
CA THR A 47 7.10 -5.20 -31.70
C THR A 47 8.25 -4.48 -30.97
N ARG A 48 9.34 -4.19 -31.69
CA ARG A 48 10.38 -3.26 -31.24
C ARG A 48 9.80 -1.85 -31.23
N CYS A 49 9.43 -1.35 -30.05
CA CYS A 49 9.28 0.10 -29.86
C CYS A 49 10.62 0.77 -30.16
N LYS A 50 10.58 1.85 -30.94
CA LYS A 50 11.76 2.59 -31.45
C LYS A 50 12.46 3.45 -30.40
N ILE A 51 11.97 3.49 -29.17
CA ILE A 51 12.56 4.28 -28.09
C ILE A 51 13.69 3.47 -27.46
N PRO A 52 14.86 4.08 -27.15
CA PRO A 52 15.92 3.38 -26.44
C PRO A 52 15.39 2.86 -25.11
N ARG A 53 15.44 1.54 -24.96
CA ARG A 53 14.99 0.75 -23.80
C ARG A 53 15.43 1.34 -22.45
N GLN A 54 16.60 1.99 -22.42
CA GLN A 54 17.17 2.62 -21.23
C GLN A 54 16.50 3.95 -20.86
N VAL A 55 16.10 4.77 -21.84
CA VAL A 55 15.44 6.06 -21.59
C VAL A 55 14.01 5.83 -21.09
N GLU A 56 13.28 4.88 -21.68
CA GLU A 56 11.96 4.48 -21.16
C GLU A 56 12.06 4.05 -19.70
N CYS A 57 13.05 3.20 -19.38
CA CYS A 57 13.30 2.72 -18.03
C CYS A 57 13.60 3.87 -17.05
N LEU A 58 14.52 4.77 -17.39
CA LEU A 58 14.89 5.89 -16.52
C LEU A 58 13.71 6.83 -16.26
N VAL A 59 13.07 7.33 -17.32
CA VAL A 59 11.94 8.28 -17.22
C VAL A 59 10.83 7.72 -16.36
N SER A 60 10.56 6.44 -16.51
CA SER A 60 9.47 5.78 -15.81
C SER A 60 9.79 5.42 -14.36
N TRP A 61 11.04 5.10 -14.02
CA TRP A 61 11.48 5.02 -12.62
C TRP A 61 11.40 6.36 -11.92
N PHE A 62 11.84 7.45 -12.57
CA PHE A 62 11.68 8.80 -12.02
C PHE A 62 10.21 9.16 -11.82
N LEU A 63 9.36 8.83 -12.80
CA LEU A 63 7.92 9.06 -12.69
C LEU A 63 7.31 8.23 -11.56
N GLY A 64 7.69 6.95 -11.41
CA GLY A 64 7.24 6.09 -10.33
C GLY A 64 7.61 6.64 -8.95
N ILE A 65 8.87 7.06 -8.77
CA ILE A 65 9.35 7.68 -7.54
C ILE A 65 8.59 8.97 -7.26
N ALA A 66 8.41 9.84 -8.27
CA ALA A 66 7.66 11.08 -8.12
C ALA A 66 6.21 10.83 -7.69
N LEU A 67 5.55 9.80 -8.23
CA LEU A 67 4.19 9.41 -7.83
C LEU A 67 4.13 8.92 -6.37
N VAL A 68 5.08 8.09 -5.94
CA VAL A 68 5.16 7.62 -4.54
C VAL A 68 5.42 8.78 -3.58
N VAL A 69 6.41 9.63 -3.90
CA VAL A 69 6.77 10.79 -3.08
C VAL A 69 5.59 11.76 -2.99
N SER A 70 4.91 12.04 -4.10
CA SER A 70 3.69 12.85 -4.13
C SER A 70 2.57 12.26 -3.28
N ALA A 71 2.34 10.95 -3.35
CA ALA A 71 1.29 10.29 -2.58
C ALA A 71 1.57 10.25 -1.06
N VAL A 72 2.84 10.23 -0.65
CA VAL A 72 3.23 10.17 0.78
C VAL A 72 3.41 11.57 1.36
N TYR A 73 4.19 12.42 0.69
CA TYR A 73 4.57 13.75 1.17
C TYR A 73 3.65 14.85 0.68
N GLY A 74 2.61 14.53 -0.10
CA GLY A 74 1.66 15.52 -0.61
C GLY A 74 1.02 16.36 0.50
N VAL A 75 0.85 15.81 1.71
CA VAL A 75 0.24 16.48 2.88
C VAL A 75 1.25 17.17 3.79
N TYR A 76 2.55 16.95 3.55
CA TYR A 76 3.61 17.42 4.44
C TYR A 76 3.62 18.95 4.60
N THR A 77 3.33 19.67 3.53
CA THR A 77 3.27 21.13 3.50
C THR A 77 2.17 21.73 4.38
N SER A 78 1.15 20.96 4.73
CA SER A 78 0.05 21.41 5.59
C SER A 78 0.16 20.97 7.04
N TYR A 79 1.02 20.01 7.36
CA TYR A 79 1.27 19.56 8.73
C TYR A 79 2.57 20.10 9.34
N LYS A 80 3.39 20.81 8.54
CA LYS A 80 4.54 21.54 9.05
C LYS A 80 4.09 22.64 10.02
N GLU A 81 4.89 22.94 11.04
CA GLU A 81 4.58 23.98 12.05
C GLU A 81 4.27 25.36 11.43
N ASP A 82 4.95 25.74 10.34
CA ASP A 82 4.67 26.95 9.54
C ASP A 82 3.81 26.66 8.28
N GLY A 83 3.10 25.53 8.28
CA GLY A 83 2.39 25.01 7.11
C GLY A 83 1.12 25.81 6.78
N ARG A 84 0.88 26.03 5.49
CA ARG A 84 -0.40 26.62 5.04
C ARG A 84 -1.50 25.55 5.10
N PRO A 85 -2.69 25.87 5.63
CA PRO A 85 -3.82 24.96 5.53
C PRO A 85 -4.16 24.74 4.05
N PHE A 86 -4.51 23.51 3.69
CA PHE A 86 -4.94 23.18 2.33
C PHE A 86 -6.11 24.06 1.89
N ASN A 87 -6.03 24.57 0.66
CA ASN A 87 -7.20 25.14 0.03
C ASN A 87 -8.25 24.03 -0.21
N LYS A 88 -9.54 24.40 -0.29
CA LYS A 88 -10.64 23.44 -0.52
C LYS A 88 -10.38 22.57 -1.74
N ALA A 89 -9.90 23.17 -2.83
CA ALA A 89 -9.57 22.46 -4.07
C ALA A 89 -8.45 21.42 -3.87
N GLU A 90 -7.38 21.79 -3.16
CA GLU A 90 -6.23 20.90 -2.93
C GLU A 90 -6.62 19.71 -2.05
N ASN A 91 -7.46 19.93 -1.03
CA ASN A 91 -7.94 18.85 -0.17
C ASN A 91 -8.84 17.87 -0.93
N ILE A 92 -9.69 18.36 -1.84
CA ILE A 92 -10.54 17.51 -2.69
C ILE A 92 -9.68 16.69 -3.65
N ILE A 93 -8.71 17.34 -4.32
CA ILE A 93 -7.80 16.68 -5.27
C ILE A 93 -6.99 15.61 -4.54
N TYR A 94 -6.32 15.96 -3.44
CA TYR A 94 -5.51 15.02 -2.69
C TYR A 94 -6.36 13.88 -2.11
N GLY A 95 -7.49 14.19 -1.48
CA GLY A 95 -8.39 13.20 -0.90
C GLY A 95 -8.89 12.17 -1.90
N THR A 96 -9.17 12.60 -3.14
CA THR A 96 -9.69 11.73 -4.21
C THR A 96 -8.58 10.95 -4.91
N PHE A 97 -7.47 11.62 -5.27
CA PHE A 97 -6.44 11.03 -6.14
C PHE A 97 -5.36 10.27 -5.38
N ARG A 98 -5.15 10.48 -4.07
CA ARG A 98 -4.05 9.82 -3.33
C ARG A 98 -4.03 8.29 -3.49
N HIS A 99 -5.18 7.64 -3.43
CA HIS A 99 -5.29 6.18 -3.55
C HIS A 99 -5.10 5.71 -4.99
N PHE A 100 -5.55 6.51 -5.95
CA PHE A 100 -5.35 6.23 -7.37
C PHE A 100 -3.87 6.35 -7.75
N VAL A 101 -3.21 7.44 -7.32
CA VAL A 101 -1.77 7.67 -7.54
C VAL A 101 -0.94 6.57 -6.89
N TRP A 102 -1.29 6.15 -5.67
CA TRP A 102 -0.66 5.01 -5.01
C TRP A 102 -0.79 3.71 -5.82
N GLY A 103 -2.01 3.40 -6.29
CA GLY A 103 -2.26 2.25 -7.15
C GLY A 103 -1.47 2.31 -8.47
N LEU A 104 -1.36 3.49 -9.08
CA LEU A 104 -0.60 3.70 -10.31
C LEU A 104 0.91 3.53 -10.09
N ALA A 105 1.44 4.00 -8.96
CA ALA A 105 2.83 3.80 -8.59
C ALA A 105 3.17 2.31 -8.40
N LEU A 106 2.32 1.56 -7.69
CA LEU A 106 2.50 0.11 -7.54
C LEU A 106 2.36 -0.62 -8.89
N ALA A 107 1.38 -0.24 -9.71
CA ALA A 107 1.19 -0.79 -11.04
C ALA A 107 2.42 -0.57 -11.94
N TRP A 108 3.05 0.59 -11.83
CA TRP A 108 4.29 0.88 -12.51
C TRP A 108 5.42 -0.08 -12.11
N VAL A 109 5.64 -0.29 -10.81
CA VAL A 109 6.69 -1.20 -10.31
C VAL A 109 6.47 -2.62 -10.83
N ILE A 110 5.23 -3.11 -10.81
CA ILE A 110 4.87 -4.44 -11.33
C ILE A 110 5.16 -4.52 -12.84
N TYR A 111 4.77 -3.50 -13.61
CA TYR A 111 5.04 -3.42 -15.04
C TYR A 111 6.54 -3.43 -15.35
N ALA A 112 7.32 -2.65 -14.60
CA ALA A 112 8.77 -2.57 -14.74
C ALA A 112 9.46 -3.92 -14.44
N CYS A 113 9.01 -4.63 -13.40
CA CYS A 113 9.50 -5.98 -13.09
C CYS A 113 9.17 -6.96 -14.23
N ASN A 114 7.94 -6.95 -14.73
CA ASN A 114 7.50 -7.86 -15.80
C ASN A 114 8.20 -7.61 -17.16
N LYS A 115 8.56 -6.37 -17.49
CA LYS A 115 9.32 -6.02 -18.71
C LYS A 115 10.85 -6.21 -18.57
N GLY A 116 11.32 -6.63 -17.39
CA GLY A 116 12.75 -6.79 -17.11
C GLY A 116 13.51 -5.47 -16.94
N TYR A 117 12.79 -4.37 -16.68
CA TYR A 117 13.36 -3.03 -16.39
C TYR A 117 13.78 -2.88 -14.93
N GLY A 118 13.26 -3.73 -14.04
CA GLY A 118 13.51 -3.65 -12.60
C GLY A 118 14.62 -4.55 -12.07
N SER A 119 15.75 -4.76 -12.76
CA SER A 119 16.78 -5.75 -12.40
C SER A 119 17.02 -5.96 -10.89
N LEU A 120 17.40 -4.92 -10.14
CA LEU A 120 17.62 -5.00 -8.69
C LEU A 120 16.33 -5.18 -7.89
N VAL A 121 15.32 -4.36 -8.20
CA VAL A 121 14.03 -4.34 -7.48
C VAL A 121 13.29 -5.67 -7.63
N ASN A 122 13.33 -6.27 -8.82
CA ASN A 122 12.77 -7.57 -9.12
C ASN A 122 13.49 -8.69 -8.35
N LYS A 123 14.82 -8.64 -8.23
CA LYS A 123 15.58 -9.60 -7.41
C LYS A 123 15.20 -9.51 -5.94
N PHE A 124 15.04 -8.30 -5.42
CA PHE A 124 14.63 -8.06 -4.04
C PHE A 124 13.20 -8.54 -3.78
N LEU A 125 12.24 -8.16 -4.63
CA LEU A 125 10.83 -8.55 -4.51
C LEU A 125 10.59 -10.05 -4.75
N SER A 126 11.41 -10.69 -5.58
CA SER A 126 11.29 -12.14 -5.87
C SER A 126 12.08 -13.00 -4.87
N ALA A 127 12.67 -12.42 -3.83
CA ALA A 127 13.43 -13.18 -2.85
C ALA A 127 12.52 -14.14 -2.06
N SER A 128 12.97 -15.38 -1.88
CA SER A 128 12.22 -16.45 -1.17
C SER A 128 11.86 -16.07 0.27
N TYR A 129 12.65 -15.19 0.89
CA TYR A 129 12.39 -14.66 2.24
C TYR A 129 11.00 -14.01 2.39
N TRP A 130 10.46 -13.41 1.32
CA TRP A 130 9.15 -12.76 1.34
C TRP A 130 7.98 -13.73 1.27
N ILE A 131 8.22 -14.99 0.87
CA ILE A 131 7.15 -15.98 0.69
C ILE A 131 6.37 -16.22 1.99
N PRO A 132 6.99 -16.61 3.13
CA PRO A 132 6.23 -16.82 4.37
C PRO A 132 5.52 -15.56 4.84
N LEU A 133 6.17 -14.40 4.75
CA LEU A 133 5.61 -13.12 5.19
C LEU A 133 4.39 -12.71 4.34
N SER A 134 4.45 -12.95 3.02
CA SER A 134 3.35 -12.66 2.10
C SER A 134 2.11 -13.50 2.38
N ARG A 135 2.29 -14.78 2.78
CA ARG A 135 1.18 -15.66 3.18
C ARG A 135 0.51 -15.20 4.46
N LEU A 136 1.30 -14.73 5.43
CA LEU A 136 0.79 -14.20 6.71
C LEU A 136 0.18 -12.81 6.61
N THR A 137 0.47 -12.06 5.55
CA THR A 137 0.06 -10.64 5.43
C THR A 137 -1.45 -10.46 5.50
N TYR A 138 -2.24 -11.41 4.98
CA TYR A 138 -3.70 -11.35 5.06
C TYR A 138 -4.20 -11.50 6.50
N GLY A 139 -3.71 -12.50 7.23
CA GLY A 139 -4.02 -12.69 8.65
C GLY A 139 -3.56 -11.49 9.50
N ALA A 140 -2.36 -10.98 9.23
CA ALA A 140 -1.81 -9.81 9.90
C ALA A 140 -2.66 -8.56 9.65
N TYR A 141 -3.19 -8.36 8.44
CA TYR A 141 -4.10 -7.25 8.11
C TYR A 141 -5.39 -7.30 8.94
N LEU A 142 -5.99 -8.48 9.12
CA LEU A 142 -7.20 -8.63 9.92
C LEU A 142 -6.95 -8.45 11.42
N LEU A 143 -5.88 -9.04 11.93
CA LEU A 143 -5.56 -9.01 13.36
C LEU A 143 -4.99 -7.67 13.84
N HIS A 144 -4.31 -6.94 12.96
CA HIS A 144 -3.75 -5.62 13.28
C HIS A 144 -4.77 -4.70 13.94
N ALA A 145 -6.01 -4.66 13.45
CA ALA A 145 -7.03 -3.75 14.00
C ALA A 145 -7.32 -4.08 15.47
N ILE A 146 -7.38 -5.38 15.81
CA ILE A 146 -7.57 -5.87 17.18
C ILE A 146 -6.34 -5.53 18.03
N VAL A 147 -5.14 -5.78 17.50
CA VAL A 147 -3.87 -5.47 18.18
C VAL A 147 -3.78 -3.99 18.52
N LEU A 148 -4.16 -3.09 17.60
CA LEU A 148 -4.20 -1.65 17.86
C LEU A 148 -5.15 -1.30 19.01
N ILE A 149 -6.38 -1.83 18.97
CA ILE A 149 -7.39 -1.52 20.00
C ILE A 149 -6.91 -1.98 21.38
N VAL A 150 -6.36 -3.19 21.47
CA VAL A 150 -5.84 -3.74 22.74
C VAL A 150 -4.61 -2.98 23.21
N TYR A 151 -3.65 -2.71 22.32
CA TYR A 151 -2.40 -2.04 22.65
C TYR A 151 -2.66 -0.60 23.13
N PHE A 152 -3.34 0.22 22.33
CA PHE A 152 -3.63 1.60 22.70
C PHE A 152 -4.68 1.70 23.82
N GLY A 153 -5.60 0.74 23.93
CA GLY A 153 -6.55 0.67 25.04
C GLY A 153 -5.91 0.30 26.38
N SER A 154 -4.75 -0.36 26.37
CA SER A 154 -3.99 -0.70 27.58
C SER A 154 -3.15 0.45 28.13
N LEU A 155 -2.92 1.51 27.33
CA LEU A 155 -2.16 2.67 27.76
C LEU A 155 -2.96 3.50 28.78
N GLN A 156 -2.49 3.51 30.03
CA GLN A 156 -3.12 4.25 31.13
C GLN A 156 -2.69 5.72 31.21
N HIS A 157 -1.67 6.11 30.46
CA HIS A 157 -1.13 7.47 30.44
C HIS A 157 -1.20 8.10 29.05
N THR A 158 -1.44 9.41 28.99
CA THR A 158 -1.37 10.17 27.76
C THR A 158 0.07 10.22 27.27
N THR A 159 0.34 9.58 26.14
CA THR A 159 1.64 9.61 25.49
C THR A 159 1.81 10.93 24.74
N GLU A 160 2.87 11.67 25.05
CA GLU A 160 3.23 12.86 24.28
C GLU A 160 3.62 12.47 22.85
N TYR A 161 3.24 13.32 21.89
CA TYR A 161 3.62 13.14 20.50
C TYR A 161 5.13 13.34 20.37
N SER A 162 5.82 12.28 19.94
CA SER A 162 7.23 12.33 19.57
C SER A 162 7.45 11.39 18.39
N ASP A 163 8.19 11.85 17.37
CA ASP A 163 8.46 11.06 16.18
C ASP A 163 9.18 9.73 16.52
N LYS A 164 9.99 9.74 17.57
CA LYS A 164 10.68 8.54 18.09
C LYS A 164 9.66 7.54 18.64
N ASN A 165 8.76 7.99 19.50
CA ASN A 165 7.72 7.14 20.10
C ASN A 165 6.80 6.58 19.02
N LEU A 166 6.43 7.40 18.03
CA LEU A 166 5.62 6.95 16.90
C LEU A 166 6.31 5.85 16.09
N ALA A 167 7.62 5.97 15.85
CA ALA A 167 8.40 4.94 15.15
C ALA A 167 8.45 3.62 15.95
N PHE A 168 8.64 3.68 17.27
CA PHE A 168 8.58 2.50 18.14
C PHE A 168 7.20 1.85 18.10
N TYR A 169 6.11 2.61 18.29
CA TYR A 169 4.76 2.08 18.21
C TYR A 169 4.45 1.42 16.86
N TYR A 170 4.94 1.98 15.76
CA TYR A 170 4.78 1.37 14.44
C TYR A 170 5.43 -0.01 14.38
N VAL A 171 6.69 -0.12 14.82
CA VAL A 171 7.43 -1.40 14.82
C VAL A 171 6.76 -2.41 15.74
N ASP A 172 6.38 -1.98 16.94
CA ASP A 172 5.74 -2.84 17.94
C ASP A 172 4.43 -3.43 17.44
N VAL A 173 3.54 -2.59 16.89
CA VAL A 173 2.26 -3.04 16.35
C VAL A 173 2.45 -3.97 15.16
N VAL A 174 3.40 -3.69 14.26
CA VAL A 174 3.71 -4.57 13.13
C VAL A 174 4.19 -5.93 13.63
N ALA A 175 5.15 -5.95 14.56
CA ALA A 175 5.69 -7.18 15.12
C ALA A 175 4.61 -8.02 15.81
N MET A 176 3.78 -7.39 16.66
CA MET A 176 2.68 -8.05 17.35
C MET A 176 1.62 -8.60 16.38
N SER A 177 1.30 -7.83 15.32
CA SER A 177 0.31 -8.26 14.31
C SER A 177 0.79 -9.48 13.53
N TYR A 178 2.07 -9.52 13.13
CA TYR A 178 2.65 -10.69 12.46
C TYR A 178 2.80 -11.89 13.40
N ALA A 179 3.15 -11.66 14.67
CA ALA A 179 3.21 -12.74 15.67
C ALA A 179 1.83 -13.36 15.90
N ALA A 180 0.79 -12.53 16.06
CA ALA A 180 -0.58 -13.00 16.21
C ALA A 180 -1.08 -13.74 14.96
N ALA A 181 -0.76 -13.24 13.76
CA ALA A 181 -1.09 -13.90 12.50
C ALA A 181 -0.40 -15.27 12.36
N PHE A 182 0.84 -15.38 12.82
CA PHE A 182 1.57 -16.64 12.82
C PHE A 182 0.95 -17.68 13.75
N ILE A 183 0.56 -17.27 14.97
CA ILE A 183 -0.14 -18.14 15.91
C ILE A 183 -1.48 -18.62 15.31
N LEU A 184 -2.24 -17.71 14.70
CA LEU A 184 -3.51 -18.05 14.07
C LEU A 184 -3.32 -19.00 12.88
N ALA A 185 -2.32 -18.76 12.04
CA ALA A 185 -2.01 -19.63 10.91
C ALA A 185 -1.71 -21.06 11.39
N ILE A 186 -0.85 -21.23 12.39
CA ILE A 186 -0.51 -22.54 12.98
C ILE A 186 -1.69 -23.20 13.68
N GLY A 187 -2.44 -22.44 14.47
CA GLY A 187 -3.54 -22.98 15.27
C GLY A 187 -4.79 -23.32 14.47
N VAL A 188 -5.04 -22.64 13.34
CA VAL A 188 -6.30 -22.74 12.61
C VAL A 188 -6.11 -23.07 11.14
N GLU A 189 -5.26 -22.33 10.40
CA GLU A 189 -5.16 -22.49 8.94
C GLU A 189 -4.49 -23.81 8.55
N PHE A 190 -3.38 -24.18 9.19
CA PHE A 190 -2.69 -25.44 8.90
C PHE A 190 -3.53 -26.70 9.22
N PRO A 191 -4.17 -26.83 10.40
CA PRO A 191 -4.99 -28.00 10.68
C PRO A 191 -6.23 -28.08 9.79
N THR A 192 -6.85 -26.94 9.43
CA THR A 192 -8.01 -26.95 8.51
C THR A 192 -7.61 -27.32 7.08
N MET A 193 -6.44 -26.86 6.58
CA MET A 193 -5.88 -27.34 5.31
C MET A 193 -5.63 -28.84 5.29
N GLN A 194 -5.16 -29.41 6.41
CA GLN A 194 -4.94 -30.85 6.48
C GLN A 194 -6.27 -31.62 6.51
N LEU A 195 -7.31 -31.06 7.14
CA LEU A 195 -8.65 -31.65 7.19
C LEU A 195 -9.35 -31.67 5.83
N GLU A 196 -9.09 -30.69 4.96
CA GLU A 196 -9.62 -30.67 3.57
C GLU A 196 -9.03 -31.78 2.70
N ASN A 197 -7.82 -32.25 3.02
CA ASN A 197 -7.12 -33.28 2.25
C ASN A 197 -7.46 -34.73 2.69
N VAL A 198 -8.35 -34.91 3.68
CA VAL A 198 -8.84 -36.20 4.17
C VAL A 198 -10.23 -36.47 3.62
#